data_AF-A0A829GQN0-F1
#
_entry.id   AF-A0A829GQN0-F1
#
_cell.length_a   1.000
_cell.length_b   1.000
_cell.length_c   1.000
_cell.angle_alpha   90.00
_cell.angle_beta   90.00
_cell.angle_gamma   90.00
#
_symmetry.space_group_name_H-M   'P 1'
#
loop_
_entity.id
_entity.type
_entity.pdbx_description
1 polymer ?
#
loop_
_entity_poly.entity_id
_entity_poly.type
_entity_poly.pdbx_seq_one_letter_code
_entity_poly.pdbx_strand_id
1 'polypeptide(L)'
;MSNETKLDVYEEIVNEYGFPNDEDYRQLMDRYDAALPDETEKQKNCPYCHETDPQSKHAHYGKAISDKTEYFDFVRKTKLYRRVKARIKSPENQHPKLCVTQMNRFREVSVVLDKEINYCPICGRKL
;
A
#
# COMPACT_ATOMS: atom_id res chain seq x y z
N MET A 1 -10.49 -20.71 3.20
CA MET A 1 -11.14 -19.39 3.02
C MET A 1 -11.13 -19.11 1.53
N SER A 2 -12.29 -18.89 0.92
CA SER A 2 -12.36 -18.46 -0.49
C SER A 2 -11.71 -17.08 -0.62
N ASN A 3 -11.09 -16.80 -1.77
CA ASN A 3 -10.53 -15.48 -2.09
C ASN A 3 -11.57 -14.56 -2.75
N GLU A 4 -12.85 -14.91 -2.63
CA GLU A 4 -13.96 -14.19 -3.26
C GLU A 4 -14.14 -12.82 -2.61
N THR A 5 -14.29 -11.81 -3.46
CA THR A 5 -14.63 -10.45 -3.05
C THR A 5 -16.14 -10.28 -2.99
N LYS A 6 -16.60 -9.26 -2.26
CA LYS A 6 -18.03 -8.95 -2.15
C LYS A 6 -18.66 -8.66 -3.52
N LEU A 7 -17.89 -8.09 -4.45
CA LEU A 7 -18.31 -7.87 -5.82
C LEU A 7 -18.48 -9.20 -6.57
N ASP A 8 -17.57 -10.16 -6.39
CA ASP A 8 -17.67 -11.48 -7.04
C ASP A 8 -18.94 -12.20 -6.61
N VAL A 9 -19.24 -12.19 -5.30
CA VAL A 9 -20.48 -12.75 -4.75
C VAL A 9 -21.70 -12.00 -5.29
N TYR A 10 -21.64 -10.68 -5.40
CA TYR A 10 -22.75 -9.88 -5.94
C TYR A 10 -23.00 -10.11 -7.44
N GLU A 11 -21.94 -10.20 -8.25
CA GLU A 11 -22.04 -10.50 -9.68
C GLU A 11 -22.58 -11.92 -9.92
N GLU A 12 -22.18 -12.90 -9.11
CA GLU A 12 -22.74 -14.25 -9.12
C GLU A 12 -24.25 -14.20 -8.83
N ILE A 13 -24.69 -13.44 -7.81
CA ILE A 13 -26.12 -13.26 -7.48
C ILE A 13 -26.91 -12.68 -8.65
N VAL A 14 -26.41 -11.60 -9.26
CA VAL A 14 -27.09 -10.89 -10.35
C VAL A 14 -27.16 -11.76 -11.61
N ASN A 15 -26.11 -12.53 -11.91
CA ASN A 15 -26.04 -13.32 -13.13
C ASN A 15 -26.72 -14.69 -13.01
N GLU A 16 -26.62 -15.36 -11.87
CA GLU A 16 -27.03 -16.76 -11.73
C GLU A 16 -28.43 -16.92 -11.14
N TYR A 17 -28.82 -16.08 -10.17
CA TYR A 17 -30.05 -16.31 -9.42
C TYR A 17 -31.24 -15.46 -9.85
N GLY A 18 -31.05 -14.21 -10.28
CA GLY A 18 -32.12 -13.30 -10.75
C GLY A 18 -33.17 -12.91 -9.69
N PHE A 19 -33.80 -13.91 -9.05
CA PHE A 19 -34.61 -13.89 -7.83
C PHE A 19 -34.34 -15.17 -7.02
N PRO A 20 -33.39 -15.17 -6.07
CA PRO A 20 -33.11 -16.34 -5.22
C PRO A 20 -34.30 -16.66 -4.30
N ASN A 21 -34.52 -17.95 -4.04
CA ASN A 21 -35.44 -18.39 -2.98
C ASN A 21 -34.87 -18.03 -1.59
N ASP A 22 -35.73 -18.01 -0.56
CA ASP A 22 -35.36 -17.58 0.80
C ASP A 22 -34.16 -18.33 1.41
N GLU A 23 -33.97 -19.61 1.05
CA GLU A 23 -32.87 -20.44 1.55
C GLU A 23 -31.53 -20.12 0.85
N ASP A 24 -31.57 -19.94 -0.46
CA ASP A 24 -30.40 -19.52 -1.27
C ASP A 24 -29.95 -18.12 -0.87
N TYR A 25 -30.90 -17.21 -0.61
CA TYR A 25 -30.60 -15.86 -0.16
C TYR A 25 -29.83 -15.83 1.18
N ARG A 26 -30.18 -16.72 2.12
CA ARG A 26 -29.47 -16.82 3.41
C ARG A 26 -28.04 -17.33 3.23
N GLN A 27 -27.86 -18.39 2.44
CA GLN A 27 -26.52 -18.92 2.17
C GLN A 27 -25.65 -17.90 1.42
N LEU A 28 -26.25 -17.12 0.52
CA LEU A 28 -25.58 -16.03 -0.19
C LEU A 28 -25.19 -14.88 0.73
N MET A 29 -26.05 -14.49 1.67
CA MET A 29 -25.70 -13.44 2.65
C MET A 29 -24.58 -13.88 3.58
N ASP A 30 -24.57 -15.14 4.00
CA ASP A 30 -23.47 -15.71 4.79
C ASP A 30 -22.15 -15.71 3.99
N ARG A 31 -22.19 -16.04 2.69
CA ARG A 31 -21.03 -15.93 1.79
C ARG A 31 -20.59 -14.48 1.60
N TYR A 32 -21.52 -13.54 1.41
CA TYR A 32 -21.23 -12.12 1.23
C TYR A 32 -20.59 -11.49 2.47
N ASP A 33 -21.04 -11.87 3.67
CA ASP A 33 -20.45 -11.41 4.93
C ASP A 33 -19.07 -12.03 5.19
N ALA A 34 -18.85 -13.26 4.72
CA ALA A 34 -17.54 -13.92 4.78
C ALA A 34 -16.56 -13.43 3.69
N ALA A 35 -17.04 -12.79 2.62
CA ALA A 35 -16.23 -12.33 1.50
C ALA A 35 -15.36 -11.13 1.86
N LEU A 36 -14.20 -11.03 1.20
CA LEU A 36 -13.28 -9.93 1.42
C LEU A 36 -13.87 -8.61 0.88
N PRO A 37 -13.68 -7.48 1.57
CA PRO A 37 -14.07 -6.19 1.04
C PRO A 37 -13.35 -5.93 -0.28
N ASP A 38 -14.09 -5.36 -1.23
CA ASP A 38 -13.57 -5.09 -2.57
C ASP A 38 -12.38 -4.14 -2.52
N GLU A 39 -11.40 -4.42 -3.36
CA GLU A 39 -10.28 -3.52 -3.53
C GLU A 39 -10.74 -2.25 -4.24
N THR A 40 -10.47 -1.10 -3.63
CA THR A 40 -10.74 0.20 -4.25
C THR A 40 -9.98 0.34 -5.57
N GLU A 41 -10.49 1.14 -6.51
CA GLU A 41 -9.78 1.41 -7.78
C GLU A 41 -8.33 1.92 -7.56
N LYS A 42 -8.10 2.66 -6.48
CA LYS A 42 -6.76 3.13 -6.08
C LYS A 42 -5.85 1.99 -5.65
N GLN A 43 -6.40 0.94 -5.04
CA GLN A 43 -5.67 -0.28 -4.71
C GLN A 43 -5.37 -1.05 -5.99
N LYS A 44 -6.39 -1.30 -6.84
CA LYS A 44 -6.28 -1.96 -8.16
C LYS A 44 -5.15 -1.38 -9.02
N ASN A 45 -5.04 -0.05 -9.02
CA ASN A 45 -4.05 0.68 -9.81
C ASN A 45 -2.73 0.96 -9.08
N CYS A 46 -2.49 0.35 -7.91
CA CYS A 46 -1.29 0.65 -7.15
C CYS A 46 -0.07 -0.09 -7.73
N PRO A 47 0.94 0.63 -8.25
CA PRO A 47 2.12 0.04 -8.88
C PRO A 47 3.01 -0.70 -7.87
N TYR A 48 2.71 -0.57 -6.57
CA TYR A 48 3.51 -1.15 -5.51
C TYR A 48 2.88 -2.42 -4.94
N CYS A 49 1.57 -2.42 -4.69
CA CYS A 49 0.88 -3.52 -4.00
C CYS A 49 0.26 -4.56 -4.97
N HIS A 50 -0.07 -4.18 -6.20
CA HIS A 50 -0.89 -5.01 -7.11
C HIS A 50 -0.21 -5.45 -8.40
N GLU A 51 0.99 -4.96 -8.68
CA GLU A 51 1.70 -5.34 -9.88
C GLU A 51 2.00 -6.85 -9.87
N THR A 52 1.65 -7.63 -10.89
CA THR A 52 1.74 -9.09 -10.81
C THR A 52 3.15 -9.62 -11.10
N ASP A 53 3.94 -8.85 -11.86
CA ASP A 53 5.33 -9.19 -12.18
C ASP A 53 6.27 -8.88 -10.99
N PRO A 54 6.93 -9.89 -10.40
CA PRO A 54 7.91 -9.69 -9.34
C PRO A 54 9.01 -8.72 -9.76
N GLN A 55 9.48 -8.78 -11.01
CA GLN A 55 10.60 -7.95 -11.48
C GLN A 55 10.21 -6.46 -11.50
N SER A 56 8.98 -6.15 -11.91
CA SER A 56 8.43 -4.79 -11.87
C SER A 56 8.16 -4.31 -10.45
N LYS A 57 7.61 -5.16 -9.55
CA LYS A 57 7.50 -4.84 -8.11
C LYS A 57 8.85 -4.43 -7.53
N HIS A 58 9.92 -5.14 -7.91
CA HIS A 58 11.26 -4.85 -7.41
C HIS A 58 11.85 -3.54 -7.95
N ALA A 59 11.45 -3.10 -9.13
CA ALA A 59 11.85 -1.81 -9.69
C ALA A 59 11.28 -0.62 -8.88
N HIS A 60 10.16 -0.81 -8.18
CA HIS A 60 9.57 0.21 -7.32
C HIS A 60 10.22 0.31 -5.93
N TYR A 61 10.92 -0.75 -5.48
CA TYR A 61 11.71 -0.68 -4.26
C TYR A 61 12.88 0.29 -4.41
N GLY A 62 13.10 1.11 -3.38
CA GLY A 62 14.11 2.16 -3.36
C GLY A 62 13.63 3.50 -3.93
N LYS A 63 12.51 3.54 -4.65
CA LYS A 63 11.91 4.80 -5.10
C LYS A 63 11.43 5.62 -3.89
N ALA A 64 11.73 6.92 -3.91
CA ALA A 64 11.30 7.81 -2.86
C ALA A 64 9.77 8.05 -2.98
N ILE A 65 9.03 7.69 -1.93
CA ILE A 65 7.61 8.03 -1.78
C ILE A 65 7.46 9.52 -1.50
N SER A 66 8.34 10.03 -0.65
CA SER A 66 8.37 11.44 -0.27
C SER A 66 9.81 11.90 -0.20
N ASP A 67 10.07 13.04 -0.82
CA ASP A 67 11.38 13.70 -0.82
C ASP A 67 11.14 15.17 -0.51
N LYS A 68 11.25 15.51 0.78
CA LYS A 68 11.04 16.88 1.26
C LYS A 68 12.40 17.48 1.59
N THR A 69 12.64 18.67 1.06
CA THR A 69 13.82 19.46 1.38
C THR A 69 13.35 20.71 2.11
N GLU A 70 13.76 20.86 3.37
CA GLU A 70 13.62 22.10 4.11
C GLU A 70 14.82 22.99 3.77
N TYR A 71 14.50 24.21 3.32
CA TYR A 71 15.48 25.24 2.97
C TYR A 71 15.61 26.25 4.12
N PHE A 72 16.65 27.07 4.01
CA PHE A 72 17.07 28.09 4.95
C PHE A 72 15.92 28.85 5.64
N ASP A 73 15.97 28.93 6.97
CA ASP A 73 15.04 29.75 7.77
C ASP A 73 15.55 31.20 7.80
N PHE A 74 14.85 32.08 7.08
CA PHE A 74 15.18 33.51 6.98
C PHE A 74 14.95 34.28 8.30
N VAL A 75 14.06 33.79 9.17
CA VAL A 75 13.73 34.45 10.44
C VAL A 75 14.78 34.13 11.49
N ARG A 76 15.17 32.85 11.58
CA ARG A 76 16.17 32.38 12.56
C ARG A 76 17.62 32.57 12.09
N LYS A 77 17.83 32.98 10.84
CA LYS A 77 19.15 33.15 10.19
C LYS A 77 20.06 31.91 10.31
N THR A 78 19.48 30.73 10.52
CA THR A 78 20.22 29.47 10.71
C THR A 78 20.02 28.53 9.51
N LYS A 79 21.13 28.01 8.97
CA LYS A 79 21.14 26.99 7.90
C LYS A 79 20.74 25.62 8.44
N LEU A 80 19.46 25.31 8.39
CA LEU A 80 18.97 23.93 8.53
C LEU A 80 18.68 23.38 7.12
N TYR A 81 19.73 23.06 6.35
CA TYR A 81 19.52 22.19 5.20
C TYR A 81 19.22 20.79 5.75
N ARG A 82 17.96 20.38 5.64
CA ARG A 82 17.49 19.05 6.01
C ARG A 82 16.68 18.49 4.85
N ARG A 83 17.10 17.35 4.33
CA ARG A 83 16.34 16.61 3.31
C ARG A 83 15.90 15.29 3.90
N VAL A 84 14.60 15.06 3.95
CA VAL A 84 14.01 13.82 4.45
C VAL A 84 13.49 13.03 3.26
N LYS A 85 13.99 11.80 3.11
CA LYS A 85 13.56 10.86 2.08
C LYS A 85 12.92 9.64 2.72
N ALA A 86 11.66 9.40 2.41
CA ALA A 86 10.96 8.17 2.73
C ALA A 86 10.93 7.26 1.50
N ARG A 87 11.33 5.99 1.65
CA ARG A 87 11.34 4.99 0.59
C ARG A 87 10.93 3.63 1.14
N ILE A 88 10.33 2.80 0.29
CA ILE A 88 10.10 1.40 0.63
C ILE A 88 11.28 0.59 0.12
N LYS A 89 11.85 -0.26 0.96
CA LYS A 89 12.87 -1.24 0.59
C LYS A 89 12.30 -2.63 0.79
N SER A 90 12.59 -3.58 -0.09
CA SER A 90 12.46 -5.00 0.21
C SER A 90 13.85 -5.58 0.10
N PRO A 91 14.52 -5.89 1.22
CA PRO A 91 15.77 -6.62 1.17
C PRO A 91 15.46 -8.05 0.74
N GLU A 92 16.05 -8.49 -0.38
CA GLU A 92 16.19 -9.91 -0.74
C GLU A 92 14.88 -10.73 -0.66
N ASN A 93 13.81 -10.24 -1.27
CA ASN A 93 12.49 -10.90 -1.32
C ASN A 93 11.81 -11.10 0.05
N GLN A 94 12.27 -10.43 1.11
CA GLN A 94 11.62 -10.42 2.41
C GLN A 94 10.51 -9.36 2.47
N HIS A 95 9.76 -9.38 3.58
CA HIS A 95 8.70 -8.41 3.86
C HIS A 95 9.21 -6.97 3.67
N PRO A 96 8.40 -6.10 3.03
CA PRO A 96 8.80 -4.74 2.75
C PRO A 96 8.99 -3.90 4.02
N LYS A 97 9.97 -3.01 3.97
CA LYS A 97 10.37 -2.09 5.04
C LYS A 97 10.23 -0.64 4.60
N LEU A 98 9.61 0.17 5.43
CA LEU A 98 9.62 1.62 5.29
C LEU A 98 10.91 2.18 5.89
N CYS A 99 11.73 2.76 5.02
CA CYS A 99 12.99 3.39 5.40
C CYS A 99 12.89 4.91 5.23
N VAL A 100 13.11 5.66 6.31
CA VAL A 100 13.20 7.12 6.30
C VAL A 100 14.63 7.50 6.59
N THR A 101 15.26 8.23 5.67
CA THR A 101 16.58 8.81 5.87
C THR A 101 16.52 10.32 5.88
N GLN A 102 17.27 10.91 6.80
CA GLN A 102 17.50 12.34 6.85
C GLN A 102 18.92 12.64 6.39
N MET A 103 19.06 13.66 5.56
CA MET A 103 20.33 14.19 5.10
C MET A 103 20.49 15.62 5.60
N ASN A 104 21.60 15.89 6.27
CA ASN A 104 21.92 17.22 6.79
C ASN A 104 22.76 18.03 5.77
N ARG A 105 23.05 19.30 6.10
CA ARG A 105 23.87 20.21 5.29
C ARG A 105 25.25 19.65 4.89
N PHE A 106 25.80 18.76 5.71
CA PHE A 106 27.10 18.12 5.50
C PHE A 106 27.01 16.86 4.62
N ARG A 107 25.84 16.59 4.04
CA ARG A 107 25.53 15.35 3.28
C ARG A 107 25.61 14.07 4.09
N GLU A 108 25.81 14.16 5.41
CA GLU A 108 25.66 13.05 6.33
C GLU A 108 24.22 12.53 6.27
N VAL A 109 24.08 11.22 6.06
CA VAL A 109 22.80 10.51 5.97
C VAL A 109 22.61 9.72 7.25
N SER A 110 21.57 10.04 8.01
CA SER A 110 21.11 9.25 9.14
C SER A 110 19.85 8.46 8.77
N VAL A 111 19.79 7.20 9.19
CA VAL A 111 18.55 6.41 9.13
C VAL A 111 17.71 6.78 10.34
N VAL A 112 16.55 7.38 10.09
CA VAL A 112 15.61 7.82 11.15
C VAL A 112 14.61 6.72 11.47
N LEU A 113 14.20 5.96 10.46
CA LEU A 113 13.27 4.85 10.60
C LEU A 113 13.66 3.74 9.63
N ASP A 114 13.64 2.51 10.12
CA ASP A 114 13.70 1.30 9.30
C ASP A 114 12.80 0.25 9.96
N LYS A 115 11.59 0.09 9.44
CA LYS A 115 10.56 -0.79 10.02
C LYS A 115 9.81 -1.56 8.96
N GLU A 116 9.51 -2.80 9.25
CA GLU A 116 8.61 -3.65 8.45
C GLU A 116 7.20 -3.06 8.42
N ILE A 117 6.58 -3.16 7.25
CA ILE A 117 5.23 -2.64 7.01
C ILE A 117 4.29 -3.78 6.62
N ASN A 118 3.16 -3.85 7.32
CA ASN A 118 2.08 -4.80 7.03
C ASN A 118 1.03 -4.21 6.07
N TYR A 119 1.09 -2.91 5.82
CA TYR A 119 0.16 -2.19 4.98
C TYR A 119 0.93 -1.30 4.00
N CYS A 120 0.43 -1.19 2.79
CA CYS A 120 0.97 -0.34 1.76
C CYS A 120 0.78 1.13 2.14
N PRO A 121 1.85 1.93 2.25
CA PRO A 121 1.74 3.35 2.59
C PRO A 121 1.15 4.20 1.45
N ILE A 122 0.96 3.63 0.25
CA ILE A 122 0.35 4.29 -0.91
C ILE A 122 -1.14 3.97 -1.00
N CYS A 123 -1.48 2.68 -0.97
CA CYS A 123 -2.83 2.16 -1.26
C CYS A 123 -3.61 1.72 -0.01
N GLY A 124 -2.96 1.59 1.15
CA GLY A 124 -3.56 1.08 2.38
C GLY A 124 -3.88 -0.43 2.39
N ARG A 125 -3.65 -1.15 1.27
CA ARG A 125 -3.82 -2.62 1.19
C ARG A 125 -2.85 -3.31 2.15
N LYS A 126 -3.29 -4.40 2.76
CA LYS A 126 -2.44 -5.32 3.52
C LYS A 126 -1.42 -6.00 2.58
N LEU A 127 -0.13 -5.95 2.93
CA LEU A 127 0.99 -6.48 2.14
C LEU A 127 1.32 -7.93 2.49
#